data_AF-A0A8S9NTK5-F1
#
_entry.id   AF-A0A8S9NTK5-F1
#
_cell.length_a   1.000
_cell.length_b   1.000
_cell.length_c   1.000
_cell.angle_alpha   90.00
_cell.angle_beta   90.00
_cell.angle_gamma   90.00
#
_symmetry.space_group_name_H-M   'P 1'
#
loop_
_entity.id
_entity.type
_entity.pdbx_description
1 polymer ?
#
loop_
_entity_poly.entity_id
_entity_poly.type
_entity_poly.pdbx_seq_one_letter_code
_entity_poly.pdbx_strand_id
1 'polypeptide(L)'
;MRKLCDVILFSCFLLLTFVDVEADCEGSLFAVNSTYSENLNSLFSSLASNVTTNDGFYNTSTGEGSNKVYGLALCGRGYKKQACVNCVEQAIQESQQRCPNRMKSFRWTTRDNDNASCLVRYANHSVSAKLELFPPTLSDNPLNIEEPKSLKLFRREWEALTNLTMQSATSAPENSSVVLKFYSVVRAEFTEFANVYMMMQCTPDILSSECNKCLSQCVLNFQNNNWGSQGGAGRLPSCYFRWDLYPICGSSENMTRVSMISRATTLPQGDTVSQPEYDKKGSGIRFGPKIRT
;
A
#
# COMPACT_ATOMS: atom_id res chain seq x y z
N MET A 1 48.86 -25.39 -25.33
CA MET A 1 48.30 -26.68 -24.86
C MET A 1 46.94 -26.36 -24.23
N ARG A 2 45.84 -26.53 -24.98
CA ARG A 2 44.77 -27.57 -24.80
C ARG A 2 43.99 -27.38 -23.48
N LYS A 3 42.75 -26.84 -23.54
CA LYS A 3 41.42 -27.54 -23.58
C LYS A 3 41.19 -28.42 -22.33
N LEU A 4 40.10 -28.29 -21.56
CA LEU A 4 38.72 -28.80 -21.79
C LEU A 4 37.83 -28.30 -20.60
N CYS A 5 36.69 -27.61 -20.77
CA CYS A 5 35.30 -28.11 -20.90
C CYS A 5 34.99 -29.52 -20.34
N ASP A 6 34.04 -29.60 -19.39
CA ASP A 6 32.95 -30.60 -19.22
C ASP A 6 32.42 -30.46 -17.76
N VAL A 7 31.29 -29.83 -17.47
CA VAL A 7 29.88 -30.30 -17.54
C VAL A 7 29.66 -31.73 -17.06
N ILE A 8 29.19 -31.89 -15.81
CA ILE A 8 28.13 -32.84 -15.43
C ILE A 8 27.26 -32.23 -14.31
N LEU A 9 26.00 -31.93 -14.67
CA LEU A 9 24.85 -31.80 -13.77
C LEU A 9 24.68 -33.07 -12.94
N PHE A 10 24.32 -32.98 -11.66
CA PHE A 10 23.19 -33.75 -11.11
C PHE A 10 22.76 -33.18 -9.74
N SER A 11 21.68 -32.41 -9.79
CA SER A 11 20.50 -32.64 -8.96
C SER A 11 20.66 -32.64 -7.44
N CYS A 12 20.54 -31.45 -6.86
CA CYS A 12 19.63 -31.28 -5.72
C CYS A 12 18.98 -29.89 -5.83
N PHE A 13 18.19 -29.72 -6.90
CA PHE A 13 17.11 -28.73 -6.88
C PHE A 13 16.08 -29.24 -5.87
N LEU A 14 16.35 -29.00 -4.60
CA LEU A 14 15.28 -28.77 -3.66
C LEU A 14 14.60 -27.49 -4.16
N LEU A 15 13.61 -27.68 -5.04
CA LEU A 15 12.53 -26.73 -5.23
C LEU A 15 11.83 -26.62 -3.87
N LEU A 16 12.45 -25.86 -2.97
CA LEU A 16 11.69 -25.06 -2.05
C LEU A 16 10.99 -24.04 -2.95
N THR A 17 9.86 -24.43 -3.52
CA THR A 17 8.81 -23.47 -3.81
C THR A 17 8.44 -22.93 -2.43
N PHE A 18 9.15 -21.89 -1.99
CA PHE A 18 8.55 -20.92 -1.11
C PHE A 18 7.35 -20.43 -1.91
N VAL A 19 6.20 -21.07 -1.68
CA VAL A 19 4.92 -20.43 -1.93
C VAL A 19 4.89 -19.36 -0.86
N ASP A 20 5.57 -18.24 -1.13
CA ASP A 20 5.26 -17.00 -0.45
C ASP A 20 3.78 -16.80 -0.76
N VAL A 21 2.93 -17.15 0.19
CA VAL A 21 1.55 -16.69 0.16
C VAL A 21 1.70 -15.19 0.30
N GLU A 22 1.69 -14.52 -0.84
CA GLU A 22 1.82 -13.08 -0.91
C GLU A 22 0.75 -12.50 0.01
N ALA A 23 1.14 -11.56 0.88
CA ALA A 23 0.30 -11.20 2.01
C ALA A 23 -1.10 -10.74 1.55
N ASP A 24 -1.21 -10.19 0.34
CA ASP A 24 -2.45 -9.80 -0.32
C ASP A 24 -3.36 -10.94 -0.83
N CYS A 25 -3.02 -12.21 -0.55
CA CYS A 25 -3.79 -13.39 -0.94
C CYS A 25 -4.45 -14.06 0.27
N GLU A 26 -5.71 -13.75 0.54
CA GLU A 26 -6.44 -14.20 1.73
C GLU A 26 -7.67 -15.07 1.39
N GLY A 27 -8.32 -15.59 2.43
CA GLY A 27 -9.59 -16.32 2.32
C GLY A 27 -9.44 -17.77 1.86
N SER A 28 -10.58 -18.44 1.77
CA SER A 28 -10.69 -19.82 1.30
C SER A 28 -10.30 -19.95 -0.17
N LEU A 29 -9.92 -21.16 -0.57
CA LEU A 29 -9.73 -21.51 -1.96
C LEU A 29 -11.07 -21.82 -2.62
N PHE A 30 -11.26 -21.38 -3.86
CA PHE A 30 -12.36 -21.84 -4.71
C PHE A 30 -11.90 -22.96 -5.65
N ALA A 31 -12.82 -23.84 -6.04
CA ALA A 31 -12.50 -24.87 -7.02
C ALA A 31 -12.37 -24.28 -8.43
N VAL A 32 -11.39 -24.76 -9.20
CA VAL A 32 -11.22 -24.40 -10.61
C VAL A 32 -12.50 -24.75 -11.38
N ASN A 33 -12.95 -23.85 -12.27
CA ASN A 33 -14.21 -23.98 -13.02
C ASN A 33 -15.48 -24.10 -12.15
N SER A 34 -15.43 -23.66 -10.89
CA SER A 34 -16.65 -23.49 -10.09
C SER A 34 -17.45 -22.28 -10.58
N THR A 35 -18.74 -22.25 -10.25
CA THR A 35 -19.60 -21.08 -10.46
C THR A 35 -19.02 -19.81 -9.82
N TYR A 36 -18.34 -19.92 -8.66
CA TYR A 36 -17.61 -18.80 -8.07
C TYR A 36 -16.50 -18.28 -9.00
N SER A 37 -15.72 -19.20 -9.59
CA SER A 37 -14.65 -18.84 -10.55
C SER A 37 -15.19 -18.14 -11.79
N GLU A 38 -16.32 -18.60 -12.33
CA GLU A 38 -16.99 -17.98 -13.47
C GLU A 38 -17.50 -16.57 -13.12
N ASN A 39 -18.13 -16.42 -11.95
CA ASN A 39 -18.60 -15.13 -11.44
C ASN A 39 -17.44 -14.16 -11.21
N LEU A 40 -16.30 -14.63 -10.70
CA LEU A 40 -15.11 -13.80 -10.51
C LEU A 40 -14.54 -13.30 -11.86
N ASN A 41 -14.46 -14.18 -12.87
CA ASN A 41 -14.01 -13.81 -14.21
C ASN A 41 -14.95 -12.80 -14.89
N SER A 42 -16.26 -12.98 -14.72
CA SER A 42 -17.27 -12.03 -15.20
C SER A 42 -17.13 -10.67 -14.50
N LEU A 43 -16.94 -10.68 -13.17
CA LEU A 43 -16.70 -9.47 -12.39
C LEU A 43 -15.45 -8.73 -12.88
N PHE A 44 -14.32 -9.43 -13.06
CA PHE A 44 -13.08 -8.83 -13.57
C PHE A 44 -13.25 -8.18 -14.94
N SER A 45 -13.98 -8.83 -15.85
CA SER A 45 -14.29 -8.27 -17.18
C SER A 45 -15.10 -6.97 -17.10
N SER A 46 -15.93 -6.83 -16.07
CA SER A 46 -16.74 -5.62 -15.86
C SER A 46 -15.98 -4.48 -15.19
N LEU A 47 -15.00 -4.76 -14.31
CA LEU A 47 -14.33 -3.73 -13.52
C LEU A 47 -13.57 -2.72 -14.39
N ALA A 48 -12.76 -3.21 -15.34
CA ALA A 48 -11.88 -2.37 -16.14
C ALA A 48 -12.64 -1.39 -17.05
N SER A 49 -13.78 -1.80 -17.61
CA SER A 49 -14.59 -0.93 -18.46
C SER A 49 -15.40 0.09 -17.65
N ASN A 50 -15.99 -0.33 -16.52
CA ASN A 50 -16.89 0.50 -15.74
C ASN A 50 -16.18 1.50 -14.81
N VAL A 51 -14.92 1.25 -14.43
CA VAL A 51 -14.20 2.20 -13.55
C VAL A 51 -14.11 3.59 -14.20
N THR A 52 -13.95 3.68 -15.52
CA THR A 52 -13.81 4.97 -16.22
C THR A 52 -15.13 5.70 -16.48
N THR A 53 -16.26 4.99 -16.45
CA THR A 53 -17.61 5.56 -16.57
C THR A 53 -18.17 6.01 -15.21
N ASN A 54 -17.50 5.63 -14.11
CA ASN A 54 -17.86 5.96 -12.73
C ASN A 54 -16.77 6.82 -12.05
N ASP A 55 -16.23 7.81 -12.79
CA ASP A 55 -15.23 8.76 -12.28
C ASP A 55 -14.03 8.14 -11.57
N GLY A 56 -13.64 6.95 -12.03
CA GLY A 56 -12.44 6.23 -11.62
C GLY A 56 -12.58 5.39 -10.36
N PHE A 57 -13.80 5.23 -9.83
CA PHE A 57 -14.09 4.28 -8.77
C PHE A 57 -15.37 3.51 -9.09
N TYR A 58 -15.29 2.18 -9.09
CA TYR A 58 -16.43 1.33 -9.36
C TYR A 58 -16.42 0.14 -8.42
N ASN A 59 -17.56 -0.15 -7.82
CA ASN A 59 -17.77 -1.36 -7.02
C ASN A 59 -19.02 -2.09 -7.53
N THR A 60 -18.98 -3.42 -7.48
CA THR A 60 -20.06 -4.26 -7.99
C THR A 60 -20.03 -5.63 -7.32
N SER A 61 -21.05 -6.45 -7.61
CA SER A 61 -21.07 -7.85 -7.25
C SER A 61 -21.67 -8.71 -8.36
N THR A 62 -21.27 -9.97 -8.42
CA THR A 62 -21.72 -10.93 -9.42
C THR A 62 -22.07 -12.26 -8.76
N GLY A 63 -23.19 -12.87 -9.15
CA GLY A 63 -23.67 -14.13 -8.60
C GLY A 63 -24.49 -14.01 -7.32
N GLU A 64 -24.85 -15.16 -6.76
CA GLU A 64 -25.73 -15.28 -5.59
C GLU A 64 -25.25 -16.35 -4.59
N GLY A 65 -25.74 -16.29 -3.36
CA GLY A 65 -25.43 -17.25 -2.30
C GLY A 65 -23.93 -17.41 -2.06
N SER A 66 -23.47 -18.65 -1.94
CA SER A 66 -22.05 -18.99 -1.76
C SER A 66 -21.17 -18.71 -2.97
N ASN A 67 -21.77 -18.44 -4.14
CA ASN A 67 -21.05 -18.13 -5.38
C ASN A 67 -20.97 -16.62 -5.65
N LYS A 68 -21.47 -15.78 -4.73
CA LYS A 68 -21.44 -14.32 -4.90
C LYS A 68 -20.03 -13.78 -4.69
N VAL A 69 -19.59 -12.95 -5.62
CA VAL A 69 -18.31 -12.25 -5.60
C VAL A 69 -18.58 -10.75 -5.49
N TYR A 70 -17.87 -10.08 -4.60
CA TYR A 70 -17.85 -8.63 -4.50
C TYR A 70 -16.51 -8.12 -5.00
N GLY A 71 -16.50 -6.99 -5.69
CA GLY A 71 -15.27 -6.39 -6.12
C GLY A 71 -15.38 -4.89 -6.33
N LEU A 72 -14.22 -4.24 -6.29
CA LEU A 72 -14.07 -2.84 -6.61
C LEU A 72 -12.77 -2.58 -7.35
N ALA A 73 -12.77 -1.50 -8.13
CA ALA A 73 -11.61 -0.93 -8.78
C ALA A 73 -11.54 0.57 -8.48
N LEU A 74 -10.33 1.07 -8.30
CA LEU A 74 -10.04 2.49 -8.12
C LEU A 74 -8.84 2.87 -8.97
N CYS A 75 -8.92 3.98 -9.68
CA CYS A 75 -7.79 4.56 -10.38
C CYS A 75 -7.15 5.67 -9.56
N GLY A 76 -5.82 5.76 -9.64
CA GLY A 76 -5.04 6.89 -9.12
C GLY A 76 -5.29 8.13 -9.95
N ARG A 77 -4.94 9.31 -9.44
CA ARG A 77 -5.16 10.61 -10.11
C ARG A 77 -4.46 10.72 -11.48
N GLY A 78 -4.98 11.61 -12.33
CA GLY A 78 -4.28 12.11 -13.52
C GLY A 78 -4.30 11.13 -14.70
N TYR A 79 -5.07 10.05 -14.58
CA TYR A 79 -5.15 9.02 -15.60
C TYR A 79 -5.90 9.51 -16.83
N LYS A 80 -5.37 9.17 -18.01
CA LYS A 80 -6.20 9.06 -19.21
C LYS A 80 -7.10 7.84 -19.03
N LYS A 81 -8.36 7.90 -19.49
CA LYS A 81 -9.32 6.77 -19.34
C LYS A 81 -8.68 5.43 -19.70
N GLN A 82 -8.01 5.33 -20.85
CA GLN A 82 -7.33 4.10 -21.26
C GLN A 82 -6.20 3.65 -20.32
N ALA A 83 -5.42 4.58 -19.74
CA ALA A 83 -4.37 4.24 -18.79
C ALA A 83 -4.93 3.58 -17.52
N CYS A 84 -6.10 4.03 -17.07
CA CYS A 84 -6.82 3.42 -15.95
C CYS A 84 -7.37 2.04 -16.30
N VAL A 85 -7.97 1.86 -17.48
CA VAL A 85 -8.38 0.53 -17.98
C VAL A 85 -7.19 -0.44 -17.98
N ASN A 86 -6.09 -0.04 -18.62
CA ASN A 86 -4.87 -0.86 -18.71
C ASN A 86 -4.29 -1.21 -17.33
N CYS A 87 -4.30 -0.25 -16.39
CA CYS A 87 -3.83 -0.50 -15.04
C CYS A 87 -4.72 -1.52 -14.31
N VAL A 88 -6.05 -1.37 -14.40
CA VAL A 88 -7.00 -2.30 -13.75
C VAL A 88 -6.88 -3.70 -14.34
N GLU A 89 -6.73 -3.82 -15.67
CA GLU A 89 -6.46 -5.10 -16.33
C GLU A 89 -5.15 -5.74 -15.84
N GLN A 90 -4.09 -4.94 -15.71
CA GLN A 90 -2.81 -5.42 -15.17
C GLN A 90 -2.96 -5.86 -13.70
N ALA A 91 -3.67 -5.10 -12.87
CA ALA A 91 -3.92 -5.47 -11.47
C ALA A 91 -4.71 -6.78 -11.36
N ILE A 92 -5.71 -6.99 -12.24
CA ILE A 92 -6.47 -8.25 -12.33
C ILE A 92 -5.53 -9.40 -12.70
N GLN A 93 -4.70 -9.23 -13.72
CA GLN A 93 -3.74 -10.27 -14.15
C GLN A 93 -2.74 -10.60 -13.03
N GLU A 94 -2.19 -9.60 -12.37
CA GLU A 94 -1.30 -9.78 -11.21
C GLU A 94 -2.01 -10.52 -10.07
N SER A 95 -3.26 -10.15 -9.74
CA SER A 95 -4.06 -10.86 -8.73
C SER A 95 -4.29 -12.33 -9.09
N GLN A 96 -4.62 -12.63 -10.35
CA GLN A 96 -4.84 -14.00 -10.81
C GLN A 96 -3.56 -14.85 -10.78
N GLN A 97 -2.41 -14.24 -11.11
CA GLN A 97 -1.11 -14.92 -11.11
C GLN A 97 -0.57 -15.15 -9.70
N ARG A 98 -0.67 -14.15 -8.81
CA ARG A 98 -0.11 -14.18 -7.46
C ARG A 98 -1.01 -14.87 -6.45
N CYS A 99 -2.33 -14.74 -6.61
CA CYS A 99 -3.33 -15.30 -5.71
C CYS A 99 -4.19 -16.38 -6.41
N PRO A 100 -3.59 -17.48 -6.90
CA PRO A 100 -4.33 -18.50 -7.62
C PRO A 100 -5.43 -19.10 -6.75
N ASN A 101 -6.65 -19.10 -7.27
CA ASN A 101 -7.84 -19.70 -6.65
C ASN A 101 -8.23 -19.12 -5.27
N ARG A 102 -7.72 -17.94 -4.88
CA ARG A 102 -8.06 -17.31 -3.61
C ARG A 102 -9.34 -16.49 -3.72
N MET A 103 -10.25 -16.64 -2.75
CA MET A 103 -11.51 -15.91 -2.71
C MET A 103 -11.39 -14.45 -2.23
N LYS A 104 -10.23 -14.02 -1.72
CA LYS A 104 -10.02 -12.64 -1.26
C LYS A 104 -8.63 -12.15 -1.68
N SER A 105 -8.58 -10.98 -2.32
CA SER A 105 -7.31 -10.29 -2.58
C SER A 105 -7.53 -8.80 -2.79
N PHE A 106 -6.47 -8.02 -2.61
CA PHE A 106 -6.40 -6.63 -3.03
C PHE A 106 -5.06 -6.37 -3.70
N ARG A 107 -5.03 -5.53 -4.74
CA ARG A 107 -3.83 -5.28 -5.50
C ARG A 107 -3.73 -3.81 -5.88
N TRP A 108 -2.80 -3.12 -5.24
CA TRP A 108 -2.36 -1.80 -5.68
C TRP A 108 -1.18 -1.97 -6.64
N THR A 109 -1.35 -1.53 -7.89
CA THR A 109 -0.26 -1.54 -8.89
C THR A 109 -0.03 -0.15 -9.46
N THR A 110 1.14 0.05 -10.06
CA THR A 110 1.46 1.23 -10.86
C THR A 110 2.03 0.75 -12.19
N ARG A 111 1.48 1.28 -13.27
CA ARG A 111 1.90 0.98 -14.62
C ARG A 111 2.80 2.11 -15.12
N ASP A 112 4.10 1.87 -15.09
CA ASP A 112 5.14 2.87 -15.36
C ASP A 112 5.02 3.50 -16.76
N ASN A 113 4.64 2.72 -17.77
CA ASN A 113 4.51 3.21 -19.14
C ASN A 113 3.39 4.25 -19.32
N ASP A 114 2.32 4.12 -18.53
CA ASP A 114 1.11 4.94 -18.67
C ASP A 114 0.93 5.91 -17.49
N ASN A 115 1.87 5.91 -16.53
CA ASN A 115 1.85 6.72 -15.31
C ASN A 115 0.52 6.63 -14.53
N ALA A 116 -0.09 5.44 -14.51
CA ALA A 116 -1.35 5.20 -13.82
C ALA A 116 -1.13 4.22 -12.66
N SER A 117 -1.58 4.63 -11.47
CA SER A 117 -1.76 3.71 -10.34
C SER A 117 -3.21 3.26 -10.26
N CYS A 118 -3.47 2.09 -9.69
CA CYS A 118 -4.84 1.62 -9.47
C CYS A 118 -4.88 0.55 -8.38
N LEU A 119 -6.09 0.29 -7.88
CA LEU A 119 -6.45 -0.79 -6.98
C LEU A 119 -7.47 -1.68 -7.64
N VAL A 120 -7.32 -2.99 -7.48
CA VAL A 120 -8.39 -3.98 -7.63
C VAL A 120 -8.53 -4.75 -6.33
N ARG A 121 -9.75 -4.90 -5.82
CA ARG A 121 -10.03 -5.69 -4.62
C ARG A 121 -11.25 -6.55 -4.85
N TYR A 122 -11.20 -7.81 -4.43
CA TYR A 122 -12.32 -8.72 -4.50
C TYR A 122 -12.39 -9.62 -3.28
N ALA A 123 -13.60 -10.05 -2.93
CA ALA A 123 -13.86 -10.98 -1.85
C ALA A 123 -15.16 -11.77 -2.05
N ASN A 124 -15.35 -12.84 -1.27
CA ASN A 124 -16.64 -13.53 -1.09
C ASN A 124 -17.58 -12.83 -0.08
N HIS A 125 -17.25 -11.60 0.34
CA HIS A 125 -18.05 -10.75 1.22
C HIS A 125 -17.93 -9.30 0.78
N SER A 126 -18.80 -8.41 1.27
CA SER A 126 -18.79 -7.01 0.86
C SER A 126 -17.42 -6.35 1.08
N VAL A 127 -16.89 -5.76 0.00
CA VAL A 127 -15.64 -4.98 0.01
C VAL A 127 -15.87 -3.47 0.03
N SER A 128 -17.12 -3.02 -0.17
CA SER A 128 -17.51 -1.61 -0.25
C SER A 128 -17.95 -1.06 1.10
N ALA A 129 -17.67 0.23 1.33
CA ALA A 129 -17.97 0.98 2.56
C ALA A 129 -17.45 0.28 3.83
N LYS A 130 -16.30 -0.37 3.72
CA LYS A 130 -15.70 -1.17 4.79
C LYS A 130 -14.20 -0.95 4.87
N LEU A 131 -13.76 -0.35 5.97
CA LEU A 131 -12.35 -0.20 6.30
C LEU A 131 -11.70 -1.57 6.54
N GLU A 132 -10.64 -1.87 5.81
CA GLU A 132 -9.75 -3.01 6.07
C GLU A 132 -8.29 -2.56 6.16
N LEU A 133 -7.65 -2.92 7.27
CA LEU A 133 -6.29 -2.51 7.64
C LEU A 133 -5.24 -3.62 7.52
N PHE A 134 -5.68 -4.83 7.19
CA PHE A 134 -4.84 -6.01 7.08
C PHE A 134 -5.26 -6.77 5.83
N PRO A 135 -4.31 -7.38 5.11
CA PRO A 135 -2.86 -7.43 5.37
C PRO A 135 -2.12 -6.21 4.82
N PRO A 136 -0.99 -5.82 5.42
CA PRO A 136 -0.09 -4.85 4.80
C PRO A 136 0.79 -5.47 3.73
N THR A 137 0.95 -4.78 2.61
CA THR A 137 2.03 -5.05 1.64
C THR A 137 2.95 -3.83 1.56
N LEU A 138 4.26 -4.07 1.77
CA LEU A 138 5.28 -3.02 1.83
C LEU A 138 6.27 -3.22 0.69
N SER A 139 6.81 -2.13 0.18
CA SER A 139 7.90 -2.14 -0.80
C SER A 139 8.82 -0.96 -0.51
N ASP A 140 10.12 -1.14 -0.60
CA ASP A 140 11.09 -0.09 -0.38
C ASP A 140 12.11 0.02 -1.51
N ASN A 141 12.73 1.19 -1.59
CA ASN A 141 13.91 1.34 -2.42
C ASN A 141 15.06 0.55 -1.78
N PRO A 142 15.77 -0.33 -2.52
CA PRO A 142 16.88 -1.09 -1.97
C PRO A 142 18.08 -0.21 -1.53
N LEU A 143 18.12 1.06 -1.98
CA LEU A 143 19.11 2.03 -1.53
C LEU A 143 18.68 2.66 -0.21
N ASN A 144 19.64 2.84 0.69
CA ASN A 144 19.44 3.54 1.95
C ASN A 144 19.80 5.02 1.82
N ILE A 145 19.22 5.85 2.67
CA ILE A 145 19.57 7.26 2.80
C ILE A 145 21.07 7.37 3.11
N GLU A 146 21.79 8.17 2.33
CA GLU A 146 23.26 8.29 2.42
C GLU A 146 23.72 8.95 3.73
N GLU A 147 24.71 8.35 4.36
CA GLU A 147 25.56 9.00 5.38
C GLU A 147 26.49 10.03 4.70
N PRO A 148 26.74 11.23 5.26
CA PRO A 148 26.71 11.59 6.68
C PRO A 148 25.51 12.46 7.10
N LYS A 149 24.42 12.45 6.31
CA LYS A 149 23.31 13.38 6.53
C LYS A 149 22.57 13.04 7.83
N SER A 150 22.10 14.06 8.56
CA SER A 150 21.44 13.84 9.84
C SER A 150 20.12 13.08 9.68
N LEU A 151 20.13 11.75 9.93
CA LEU A 151 18.91 10.92 9.92
C LEU A 151 17.86 11.43 10.92
N LYS A 152 18.28 12.10 12.00
CA LYS A 152 17.36 12.74 12.96
C LYS A 152 16.62 13.93 12.34
N LEU A 153 17.32 14.76 11.56
CA LEU A 153 16.69 15.87 10.84
C LEU A 153 15.76 15.34 9.75
N PHE A 154 16.23 14.38 8.95
CA PHE A 154 15.40 13.73 7.93
C PHE A 154 14.11 13.17 8.52
N ARG A 155 14.22 12.43 9.64
CA ARG A 155 13.06 11.87 10.34
C ARG A 155 12.03 12.93 10.67
N ARG A 156 12.48 14.04 11.27
CA ARG A 156 11.60 15.14 11.69
C ARG A 156 10.90 15.81 10.50
N GLU A 157 11.64 16.08 9.43
CA GLU A 157 11.09 16.66 8.20
C GLU A 157 10.11 15.69 7.50
N TRP A 158 10.43 14.39 7.48
CA TRP A 158 9.60 13.33 6.92
C TRP A 158 8.30 13.14 7.71
N GLU A 159 8.36 13.12 9.04
CA GLU A 159 7.18 13.03 9.91
C GLU A 159 6.27 14.25 9.75
N ALA A 160 6.85 15.45 9.64
CA ALA A 160 6.10 16.67 9.35
C ALA A 160 5.42 16.62 7.97
N LEU A 161 6.11 16.11 6.95
CA LEU A 161 5.54 15.89 5.61
C LEU A 161 4.42 14.87 5.62
N THR A 162 4.60 13.75 6.32
CA THR A 162 3.60 12.70 6.50
C THR A 162 2.32 13.26 7.11
N ASN A 163 2.43 13.98 8.23
CA ASN A 163 1.28 14.56 8.90
C ASN A 163 0.54 15.56 8.01
N LEU A 164 1.28 16.41 7.29
CA LEU A 164 0.70 17.38 6.37
C LEU A 164 -0.01 16.70 5.17
N THR A 165 0.63 15.70 4.57
CA THR A 165 0.09 14.97 3.42
C THR A 165 -1.17 14.20 3.83
N MET A 166 -1.16 13.58 5.01
CA MET A 166 -2.30 12.85 5.55
C MET A 166 -3.47 13.79 5.87
N GLN A 167 -3.22 14.93 6.52
CA GLN A 167 -4.26 15.94 6.73
C GLN A 167 -4.89 16.35 5.40
N SER A 168 -4.05 16.69 4.41
CA SER A 168 -4.52 17.05 3.07
C SER A 168 -5.31 15.92 2.38
N ALA A 169 -4.90 14.66 2.54
CA ALA A 169 -5.58 13.51 1.95
C ALA A 169 -6.91 13.16 2.64
N THR A 170 -7.10 13.56 3.90
CA THR A 170 -8.30 13.25 4.68
C THR A 170 -9.35 14.37 4.66
N SER A 171 -8.93 15.59 4.31
CA SER A 171 -9.80 16.75 4.12
C SER A 171 -10.30 16.80 2.66
N ALA A 172 -11.33 16.01 2.35
CA ALA A 172 -11.95 15.98 1.03
C ALA A 172 -12.47 17.37 0.62
N PRO A 173 -12.05 17.93 -0.53
CA PRO A 173 -12.67 19.14 -1.07
C PRO A 173 -14.13 18.86 -1.44
N GLU A 174 -15.05 19.77 -1.12
CA GLU A 174 -16.50 19.58 -1.33
C GLU A 174 -16.88 19.25 -2.79
N ASN A 175 -16.04 19.65 -3.76
CA ASN A 175 -16.26 19.46 -5.21
C ASN A 175 -15.21 18.56 -5.89
N SER A 176 -14.46 17.75 -5.13
CA SER A 176 -13.50 16.83 -5.74
C SER A 176 -14.21 15.66 -6.41
N SER A 177 -13.69 15.20 -7.57
CA SER A 177 -14.16 13.94 -8.16
C SER A 177 -13.93 12.76 -7.21
N VAL A 178 -14.66 11.66 -7.43
CA VAL A 178 -14.66 10.50 -6.53
C VAL A 178 -13.25 9.97 -6.27
N VAL A 179 -12.42 9.80 -7.32
CA VAL A 179 -11.01 9.41 -7.20
C VAL A 179 -10.15 10.34 -6.34
N LEU A 180 -10.54 11.61 -6.26
CA LEU A 180 -9.79 12.67 -5.59
C LEU A 180 -10.28 12.99 -4.18
N LYS A 181 -11.39 12.39 -3.75
CA LYS A 181 -12.00 12.63 -2.45
C LYS A 181 -10.99 12.44 -1.31
N PHE A 182 -10.20 11.39 -1.36
CA PHE A 182 -9.15 11.12 -0.37
C PHE A 182 -7.80 10.90 -1.02
N TYR A 183 -7.25 11.95 -1.61
CA TYR A 183 -5.98 11.91 -2.33
C TYR A 183 -5.16 13.16 -2.06
N SER A 184 -3.86 13.00 -1.80
CA SER A 184 -2.93 14.13 -1.73
C SER A 184 -1.56 13.75 -2.27
N VAL A 185 -0.91 14.71 -2.92
CA VAL A 185 0.50 14.65 -3.28
C VAL A 185 1.20 15.93 -2.88
N VAL A 186 2.32 15.78 -2.20
CA VAL A 186 3.11 16.89 -1.69
C VAL A 186 4.58 16.71 -2.07
N ARG A 187 5.17 17.75 -2.65
CA ARG A 187 6.62 17.91 -2.79
C ARG A 187 7.12 18.83 -1.69
N ALA A 188 8.12 18.36 -0.96
CA ALA A 188 8.79 19.12 0.08
C ALA A 188 10.26 19.32 -0.23
N GLU A 189 10.71 20.56 -0.06
CA GLU A 189 12.13 20.90 0.04
C GLU A 189 12.63 20.55 1.45
N PHE A 190 13.67 19.73 1.50
CA PHE A 190 14.33 19.30 2.73
C PHE A 190 15.65 20.05 2.89
N THR A 191 16.12 20.20 4.13
CA THR A 191 17.27 21.06 4.44
C THR A 191 18.59 20.52 3.87
N GLU A 192 18.90 19.25 4.12
CA GLU A 192 20.16 18.60 3.73
C GLU A 192 19.95 17.46 2.71
N PHE A 193 18.71 17.28 2.26
CA PHE A 193 18.28 16.14 1.45
C PHE A 193 17.66 16.61 0.13
N ALA A 194 17.62 15.69 -0.84
CA ALA A 194 16.85 15.91 -2.04
C ALA A 194 15.37 16.16 -1.70
N ASN A 195 14.64 16.76 -2.64
CA ASN A 195 13.21 16.97 -2.46
C ASN A 195 12.51 15.64 -2.24
N VAL A 196 11.64 15.60 -1.23
CA VAL A 196 10.81 14.43 -0.95
C VAL A 196 9.44 14.63 -1.58
N TYR A 197 8.98 13.61 -2.28
CA TYR A 197 7.65 13.53 -2.86
C TYR A 197 6.87 12.50 -2.06
N MET A 198 5.64 12.82 -1.66
CA MET A 198 4.79 11.93 -0.89
C MET A 198 3.38 11.93 -1.45
N MET A 199 2.81 10.73 -1.65
CA MET A 199 1.45 10.51 -2.11
C MET A 199 0.69 9.66 -1.11
N MET A 200 -0.57 10.02 -0.86
CA MET A 200 -1.50 9.25 -0.06
C MET A 200 -2.83 9.17 -0.79
N GLN A 201 -3.44 7.98 -0.78
CA GLN A 201 -4.76 7.74 -1.35
C GLN A 201 -5.55 6.74 -0.49
N CYS A 202 -6.84 7.01 -0.28
CA CYS A 202 -7.79 6.05 0.28
C CYS A 202 -8.87 5.69 -0.75
N THR A 203 -9.55 4.56 -0.53
CA THR A 203 -10.78 4.29 -1.27
C THR A 203 -11.86 5.33 -0.89
N PRO A 204 -12.66 5.83 -1.85
CA PRO A 204 -13.54 6.97 -1.61
C PRO A 204 -14.84 6.61 -0.87
N ASP A 205 -15.09 5.32 -0.67
CA ASP A 205 -16.28 4.73 -0.05
C ASP A 205 -16.21 4.65 1.49
N ILE A 206 -15.07 4.96 2.10
CA ILE A 206 -14.91 5.02 3.56
C ILE A 206 -15.10 6.45 4.10
N LEU A 207 -15.13 6.61 5.42
CA LEU A 207 -15.18 7.92 6.07
C LEU A 207 -13.80 8.58 6.12
N SER A 208 -13.78 9.91 6.26
CA SER A 208 -12.52 10.68 6.41
C SER A 208 -11.69 10.20 7.62
N SER A 209 -12.34 9.92 8.75
CA SER A 209 -11.70 9.36 9.94
C SER A 209 -11.12 7.95 9.72
N GLU A 210 -11.80 7.13 8.93
CA GLU A 210 -11.33 5.80 8.54
C GLU A 210 -10.15 5.86 7.58
N CYS A 211 -10.17 6.80 6.64
CA CYS A 211 -9.03 7.09 5.77
C CYS A 211 -7.81 7.53 6.60
N ASN A 212 -7.98 8.44 7.56
CA ASN A 212 -6.91 8.86 8.46
C ASN A 212 -6.32 7.67 9.23
N LYS A 213 -7.18 6.81 9.79
CA LYS A 213 -6.77 5.59 10.48
C LYS A 213 -6.00 4.64 9.57
N CYS A 214 -6.47 4.47 8.33
CA CYS A 214 -5.81 3.62 7.34
C CYS A 214 -4.41 4.12 7.00
N LEU A 215 -4.29 5.40 6.61
CA LEU A 215 -3.01 6.00 6.24
C LEU A 215 -2.03 6.00 7.42
N SER A 216 -2.50 6.29 8.63
CA SER A 216 -1.69 6.20 9.85
C SER A 216 -1.13 4.80 10.05
N GLN A 217 -1.97 3.76 9.97
CA GLN A 217 -1.52 2.38 10.11
C GLN A 217 -0.54 1.97 9.00
N CYS A 218 -0.80 2.43 7.76
CA CYS A 218 0.03 2.13 6.62
C CYS A 218 1.44 2.71 6.77
N VAL A 219 1.53 3.97 7.21
CA VAL A 219 2.78 4.67 7.52
C VAL A 219 3.52 3.98 8.67
N LEU A 220 2.84 3.66 9.76
CA LEU A 220 3.45 2.96 10.90
C LEU A 220 4.05 1.62 10.49
N ASN A 221 3.34 0.84 9.67
CA ASN A 221 3.86 -0.43 9.14
C ASN A 221 5.16 -0.22 8.35
N PHE A 222 5.23 0.81 7.51
CA PHE A 222 6.46 1.12 6.78
C PHE A 222 7.58 1.61 7.70
N GLN A 223 7.31 2.50 8.66
CA GLN A 223 8.33 2.96 9.60
C GLN A 223 8.93 1.80 10.42
N ASN A 224 8.13 0.80 10.76
CA ASN A 224 8.60 -0.35 11.54
C ASN A 224 9.47 -1.32 10.72
N ASN A 225 9.28 -1.41 9.40
CA ASN A 225 9.89 -2.46 8.57
C ASN A 225 10.87 -1.94 7.52
N ASN A 226 10.75 -0.68 7.09
CA ASN A 226 11.45 -0.11 5.93
C ASN A 226 12.00 1.29 6.22
N TRP A 227 12.18 1.66 7.49
CA TRP A 227 12.81 2.92 7.84
C TRP A 227 14.28 2.95 7.42
N GLY A 228 14.70 4.04 6.76
CA GLY A 228 16.07 4.24 6.28
C GLY A 228 16.23 4.09 4.76
N SER A 229 15.27 3.48 4.08
CA SER A 229 15.27 3.33 2.62
C SER A 229 15.03 4.68 1.90
N GLN A 230 15.54 4.84 0.67
CA GLN A 230 15.35 6.03 -0.18
C GLN A 230 14.02 6.01 -0.93
N GLY A 231 12.93 5.96 -0.18
CA GLY A 231 11.60 5.83 -0.73
C GLY A 231 11.02 4.45 -0.53
N GLY A 232 9.77 4.32 -0.96
CA GLY A 232 8.99 3.12 -0.81
C GLY A 232 7.52 3.43 -0.66
N ALA A 233 6.76 2.39 -0.36
CA ALA A 233 5.33 2.45 -0.27
C ALA A 233 4.77 1.42 0.68
N GLY A 234 3.68 1.79 1.36
CA GLY A 234 2.82 0.88 2.09
C GLY A 234 1.45 0.81 1.44
N ARG A 235 0.85 -0.37 1.47
CA ARG A 235 -0.48 -0.65 0.92
C ARG A 235 -1.29 -1.44 1.93
N LEU A 236 -2.51 -0.99 2.16
CA LEU A 236 -3.57 -1.72 2.86
C LEU A 236 -4.77 -1.86 1.91
N PRO A 237 -5.74 -2.75 2.19
CA PRO A 237 -6.91 -2.93 1.34
C PRO A 237 -7.75 -1.66 1.08
N SER A 238 -7.67 -0.67 1.98
CA SER A 238 -8.42 0.59 1.89
C SER A 238 -7.56 1.84 1.63
N CYS A 239 -6.23 1.73 1.62
CA CYS A 239 -5.37 2.90 1.39
C CYS A 239 -3.96 2.55 0.92
N TYR A 240 -3.30 3.55 0.38
CA TYR A 240 -1.97 3.49 -0.19
C TYR A 240 -1.20 4.74 0.20
N PHE A 241 0.07 4.58 0.56
CA PHE A 241 0.99 5.70 0.61
C PHE A 241 2.30 5.34 -0.08
N ARG A 242 2.92 6.35 -0.69
CA ARG A 242 4.22 6.26 -1.36
C ARG A 242 5.02 7.49 -1.06
N TRP A 243 6.33 7.34 -0.91
CA TRP A 243 7.25 8.46 -0.91
C TRP A 243 8.52 8.13 -1.68
N ASP A 244 9.14 9.14 -2.29
CA ASP A 244 10.35 8.99 -3.09
C ASP A 244 11.18 10.27 -3.07
N LEU A 245 12.45 10.16 -3.46
CA LEU A 245 13.35 11.30 -3.72
C LEU A 245 13.21 11.86 -5.16
N TYR A 246 12.31 11.28 -5.95
CA TYR A 246 12.03 11.67 -7.33
C TYR A 246 10.52 11.89 -7.54
N PRO A 247 10.12 12.66 -8.57
CA PRO A 247 8.72 12.95 -8.82
C PRO A 247 7.87 11.69 -9.00
N ILE A 248 6.71 11.67 -8.35
CA ILE A 248 5.70 10.62 -8.57
C ILE A 248 5.02 10.91 -9.91
N CYS A 249 5.22 10.04 -10.90
CA CYS A 249 4.66 10.24 -12.23
C CYS A 249 3.13 10.38 -12.19
N GLY A 250 2.57 11.22 -13.08
CA GLY A 250 1.12 11.48 -13.15
C GLY A 250 0.56 12.41 -12.07
N SER A 251 1.38 12.92 -11.15
CA SER A 251 0.93 13.76 -10.02
C SER A 251 1.21 15.27 -10.14
N SER A 252 1.89 15.72 -11.20
CA SER A 252 2.47 17.06 -11.31
C SER A 252 1.46 18.21 -11.21
N GLU A 253 0.27 18.07 -11.77
CA GLU A 253 -0.72 19.16 -11.87
C GLU A 253 -1.36 19.55 -10.53
N ASN A 254 -1.33 18.67 -9.52
CA ASN A 254 -2.04 18.87 -8.24
C ASN A 254 -1.13 18.64 -7.03
N MET A 255 0.16 18.69 -7.28
CA MET A 255 1.18 18.55 -6.27
C MET A 255 1.31 19.85 -5.48
N THR A 256 1.01 19.78 -4.19
CA THR A 256 1.29 20.90 -3.27
C THR A 256 2.80 20.99 -3.07
N ARG A 257 3.34 22.21 -3.11
CA ARG A 257 4.77 22.46 -2.86
C ARG A 257 4.94 23.13 -1.52
N VAL A 258 5.82 22.58 -0.69
CA VAL A 258 6.12 23.09 0.65
C VAL A 258 7.62 23.06 0.91
N SER A 259 8.06 23.76 1.94
CA SER A 259 9.42 23.66 2.48
C SER A 259 9.35 23.17 3.93
N MET A 260 10.16 22.17 4.26
CA MET A 260 10.25 21.62 5.63
C MET A 260 11.34 22.30 6.47
N ILE A 261 12.18 23.12 5.83
CA ILE A 261 13.30 23.85 6.42
C ILE A 261 12.88 24.67 7.66
N SER A 262 11.66 25.22 7.67
CA SER A 262 11.14 26.07 8.75
C SER A 262 10.05 25.42 9.62
N ARG A 263 9.36 24.37 9.12
CA ARG A 263 8.32 23.64 9.87
C ARG A 263 8.90 22.60 10.83
N ALA A 264 10.10 22.13 10.49
CA ALA A 264 11.02 21.39 11.32
C ALA A 264 10.97 21.90 12.76
N THR A 265 11.48 23.12 12.94
CA THR A 265 11.81 23.80 14.19
C THR A 265 10.66 24.00 15.17
N THR A 266 9.39 23.97 14.72
CA THR A 266 8.21 24.28 15.56
C THR A 266 7.54 23.08 16.25
N LEU A 267 7.89 21.84 15.88
CA LEU A 267 7.35 20.65 16.58
C LEU A 267 8.13 20.38 17.88
N PRO A 268 7.47 20.20 19.05
CA PRO A 268 8.13 19.84 20.29
C PRO A 268 8.97 18.57 20.09
N GLN A 269 10.23 18.59 20.52
CA GLN A 269 11.05 17.39 20.59
C GLN A 269 10.40 16.44 21.60
N GLY A 270 9.72 15.41 21.11
CA GLY A 270 9.26 14.31 21.95
C GLY A 270 10.46 13.64 22.61
N ASP A 271 10.42 13.57 23.94
CA ASP A 271 11.46 12.98 24.76
C ASP A 271 11.74 11.53 24.37
N THR A 272 13.02 11.20 24.48
CA THR A 272 13.65 9.88 24.35
C THR A 272 12.75 8.72 24.81
N VAL A 273 12.31 7.88 23.87
CA VAL A 273 11.81 6.53 24.21
C VAL A 273 13.05 5.68 24.51
N SER A 274 13.26 5.41 25.78
CA SER A 274 14.23 4.43 26.27
C SER A 274 13.94 3.07 25.64
N GLN A 275 14.94 2.47 24.98
CA GLN A 275 14.86 1.08 24.52
C GLN A 275 14.67 0.15 25.73
N PRO A 276 13.86 -0.93 25.64
CA PRO A 276 13.84 -1.96 26.66
C PRO A 276 15.13 -2.80 26.55
N GLU A 277 15.93 -2.76 27.60
CA GLU A 277 17.08 -3.64 27.82
C GLU A 277 16.56 -5.07 28.11
N TYR A 278 16.90 -6.03 27.24
CA TYR A 278 16.53 -7.43 27.41
C TYR A 278 17.49 -8.09 28.40
N ASP A 279 17.04 -8.24 29.64
CA ASP A 279 17.86 -8.90 30.66
C ASP A 279 17.73 -10.43 30.58
N LYS A 280 18.83 -11.09 30.24
CA LYS A 280 18.98 -12.55 30.29
C LYS A 280 19.16 -12.98 31.74
N LYS A 281 18.11 -13.46 32.41
CA LYS A 281 18.18 -14.58 33.36
C LYS A 281 16.80 -15.00 33.84
N GLY A 282 16.58 -16.31 33.82
CA GLY A 282 15.31 -16.93 34.17
C GLY A 282 15.05 -17.08 35.67
N SER A 283 13.93 -17.76 35.91
CA SER A 283 13.39 -18.32 37.15
C SER A 283 12.43 -17.43 37.95
N GLY A 284 11.25 -17.98 38.21
CA GLY A 284 10.48 -17.73 39.44
C GLY A 284 9.13 -17.03 39.28
N ILE A 285 8.10 -17.75 38.85
CA ILE A 285 6.71 -17.35 39.10
C ILE A 285 6.41 -17.60 40.59
N ARG A 286 6.08 -16.54 41.34
CA ARG A 286 5.32 -16.64 42.59
C ARG A 286 4.08 -15.77 42.50
N PHE A 287 2.92 -16.43 42.63
CA PHE A 287 1.62 -15.80 42.78
C PHE A 287 1.29 -15.57 44.26
N GLY A 288 0.68 -14.42 44.56
CA GLY A 288 -0.25 -14.19 45.68
C GLY A 288 0.12 -13.04 46.63
N PRO A 289 -0.84 -12.44 47.37
CA PRO A 289 -2.24 -12.15 47.03
C PRO A 289 -2.63 -10.66 47.23
N LYS A 290 -3.83 -10.30 46.75
CA LYS A 290 -4.57 -9.04 47.00
C LYS A 290 -4.67 -8.69 48.50
N ILE A 291 -4.82 -7.40 48.83
CA ILE A 291 -5.93 -6.83 49.65
C ILE A 291 -5.92 -5.29 49.58
N ARG A 292 -7.14 -4.73 49.55
CA ARG A 292 -7.54 -3.31 49.56
C ARG A 292 -7.02 -2.52 50.79
N THR A 293 -6.76 -1.23 50.58
CA THR A 293 -7.64 -0.10 50.96
C THR A 293 -7.33 1.08 50.07
#